data_AF-A0A1V9ZIQ1-F1
#
_entry.id   AF-A0A1V9ZIQ1-F1
#
_cell.length_a   1.000
_cell.length_b   1.000
_cell.length_c   1.000
_cell.angle_alpha   90.00
_cell.angle_beta   90.00
_cell.angle_gamma   90.00
#
_symmetry.space_group_name_H-M   'P 1'
#
loop_
_entity.id
_entity.type
_entity.pdbx_description
1 polymer ?
#
loop_
_entity_poly.entity_id
_entity_poly.type
_entity_poly.pdbx_seq_one_letter_code
_entity_poly.pdbx_strand_id
1 'polypeptide(L)'
;MGHSQFVTTMVVYSAVVNPGLNWIRAPGRFSRSMAILYSIGFLIAIASVSIGLEVANNPPNYYSMLDVSRDCSFNDIKKAYRLRSVELHPDKNPSPTAAEDFNRLRVAYDVLSDSEKRSVYDFYGEAAALSKDELTDVARITSLLSYYIVWGILTYVMTLGDVSDVRAWSYSGCLLMFVAEINITLAKACTILMYELVQFMHLLYPPFMNGCRTMGSFFVRNILQENYNLSMEIIASNKTILMGMRQLQGELQGVGHVRRAKTDKREPADAASNAPTPQEQELIQPAPAVQPWSGLPIPGFVYAIGFYLVMNYIFG
;
A
#
# COMPACT_ATOMS: atom_id res chain seq x y z
N MET A 1 7.59 15.52 -9.95
CA MET A 1 6.82 14.44 -10.62
C MET A 1 5.58 15.06 -11.27
N GLY A 2 5.39 14.87 -12.58
CA GLY A 2 4.22 15.41 -13.27
C GLY A 2 2.93 14.70 -12.84
N HIS A 3 1.80 15.43 -12.80
CA HIS A 3 0.46 14.88 -12.57
C HIS A 3 0.18 13.60 -13.39
N SER A 4 0.74 13.50 -14.60
CA SER A 4 0.62 12.34 -15.47
C SER A 4 1.22 11.06 -14.90
N GLN A 5 2.38 11.14 -14.24
CA GLN A 5 3.05 9.99 -13.61
C GLN A 5 2.21 9.42 -12.45
N PHE A 6 1.63 10.31 -11.64
CA PHE A 6 0.73 9.96 -10.53
C PHE A 6 -0.57 9.29 -11.03
N VAL A 7 -1.20 9.85 -12.06
CA VAL A 7 -2.43 9.27 -12.63
C VAL A 7 -2.14 7.92 -13.28
N THR A 8 -1.03 7.80 -14.02
CA THR A 8 -0.64 6.55 -14.69
C THR A 8 -0.37 5.44 -13.67
N THR A 9 0.41 5.72 -12.62
CA THR A 9 0.61 4.74 -11.54
C THR A 9 -0.72 4.37 -10.90
N MET A 10 -1.56 5.34 -10.53
CA MET A 10 -2.84 5.04 -9.88
C MET A 10 -3.79 4.19 -10.76
N VAL A 11 -3.85 4.47 -12.06
CA VAL A 11 -4.64 3.68 -13.02
C VAL A 11 -4.11 2.26 -13.16
N VAL A 12 -2.80 2.08 -13.30
CA VAL A 12 -2.17 0.75 -13.36
C VAL A 12 -2.44 -0.03 -12.06
N TYR A 13 -2.33 0.62 -10.90
CA TYR A 13 -2.60 -0.01 -9.61
C TYR A 13 -4.07 -0.42 -9.44
N SER A 14 -5.02 0.42 -9.84
CA SER A 14 -6.45 0.12 -9.71
C SER A 14 -6.94 -0.91 -10.74
N ALA A 15 -6.47 -0.84 -11.99
CA ALA A 15 -6.96 -1.65 -13.09
C ALA A 15 -6.23 -2.98 -13.28
N VAL A 16 -4.96 -3.08 -12.87
CA VAL A 16 -4.12 -4.27 -13.11
C VAL A 16 -3.71 -4.94 -11.81
N VAL A 17 -3.18 -4.16 -10.86
CA VAL A 17 -2.56 -4.72 -9.65
C VAL A 17 -3.60 -5.26 -8.67
N ASN A 18 -4.63 -4.48 -8.36
CA ASN A 18 -5.72 -4.90 -7.47
C ASN A 18 -6.49 -6.15 -7.96
N PRO A 19 -7.00 -6.20 -9.21
CA PRO A 19 -7.68 -7.39 -9.70
C PRO A 19 -6.72 -8.58 -9.84
N GLY A 20 -5.46 -8.36 -10.23
CA GLY A 20 -4.44 -9.41 -10.28
C GLY A 20 -4.16 -10.06 -8.92
N LEU A 21 -3.95 -9.25 -7.88
CA LEU A 21 -3.77 -9.73 -6.50
C LEU A 21 -5.03 -10.44 -5.97
N ASN A 22 -6.21 -9.93 -6.28
CA ASN A 22 -7.46 -10.58 -5.88
C ASN A 22 -7.66 -11.93 -6.59
N TRP A 23 -7.23 -12.05 -7.85
CA TRP A 23 -7.24 -13.30 -8.60
C TRP A 23 -6.26 -14.34 -8.05
N ILE A 24 -5.04 -13.92 -7.66
CA ILE A 24 -4.03 -14.80 -7.04
C ILE A 24 -4.52 -15.29 -5.67
N ARG A 25 -5.21 -14.43 -4.92
CA ARG A 25 -5.71 -14.71 -3.55
C ARG A 25 -7.13 -15.28 -3.52
N ALA A 26 -7.71 -15.66 -4.64
CA ALA A 26 -9.04 -16.25 -4.67
C ALA A 26 -9.07 -17.55 -3.82
N PRO A 27 -10.08 -17.72 -2.95
CA PRO A 27 -10.14 -18.86 -2.04
C PRO A 27 -10.19 -20.17 -2.83
N GLY A 28 -9.27 -21.10 -2.52
CA GLY A 28 -9.26 -22.47 -3.06
C GLY A 28 -8.33 -22.76 -4.24
N ARG A 29 -7.55 -21.79 -4.76
CA ARG A 29 -6.63 -22.05 -5.89
C ARG A 29 -5.24 -22.51 -5.50
N PHE A 30 -4.61 -21.83 -4.53
CA PHE A 30 -3.22 -22.09 -4.15
C PHE A 30 -3.09 -22.27 -2.63
N SER A 31 -2.08 -23.03 -2.22
CA SER A 31 -1.68 -23.10 -0.81
C SER A 31 -1.34 -21.70 -0.29
N ARG A 32 -1.70 -21.44 0.97
CA ARG A 32 -1.64 -20.11 1.62
C ARG A 32 -0.25 -19.45 1.52
N SER A 33 0.81 -20.22 1.70
CA SER A 33 2.20 -19.75 1.59
C SER A 33 2.61 -19.46 0.15
N MET A 34 2.14 -20.27 -0.81
CA MET A 34 2.42 -20.08 -2.23
C MET A 34 1.67 -18.88 -2.81
N ALA A 35 0.43 -18.61 -2.36
CA ALA A 35 -0.31 -17.42 -2.76
C ALA A 35 0.40 -16.11 -2.36
N ILE A 36 1.04 -16.07 -1.19
CA ILE A 36 1.86 -14.93 -0.74
C ILE A 36 3.10 -14.82 -1.61
N LEU A 37 3.81 -15.93 -1.83
CA LEU A 37 5.03 -15.94 -2.64
C LEU A 37 4.76 -15.41 -4.07
N TYR A 38 3.66 -15.86 -4.69
CA TYR A 38 3.23 -15.38 -6.00
C TYR A 38 2.76 -13.93 -5.98
N SER A 39 2.12 -13.46 -4.91
CA SER A 39 1.74 -12.05 -4.76
C SER A 39 2.96 -11.14 -4.65
N ILE A 40 3.97 -11.53 -3.86
CA ILE A 40 5.23 -10.81 -3.73
C ILE A 40 5.96 -10.82 -5.08
N GLY A 41 6.07 -11.98 -5.75
CA GLY A 41 6.67 -12.08 -7.07
C GLY A 41 5.96 -11.23 -8.13
N PHE A 42 4.63 -11.19 -8.11
CA PHE A 42 3.81 -10.36 -9.00
C PHE A 42 4.04 -8.87 -8.75
N LEU A 43 4.11 -8.44 -7.49
CA LEU A 43 4.41 -7.05 -7.14
C LEU A 43 5.83 -6.65 -7.56
N ILE A 44 6.82 -7.53 -7.36
CA ILE A 44 8.21 -7.28 -7.80
C ILE A 44 8.29 -7.20 -9.32
N ALA A 45 7.57 -8.07 -10.05
CA ALA A 45 7.54 -8.05 -11.51
C ALA A 45 6.88 -6.79 -12.08
N ILE A 46 5.78 -6.33 -11.48
CA ILE A 46 5.14 -5.07 -11.88
C ILE A 46 6.05 -3.89 -11.53
N ALA A 47 6.67 -3.90 -10.35
CA ALA A 47 7.61 -2.86 -9.96
C ALA A 47 8.80 -2.80 -10.93
N SER A 48 9.38 -3.94 -11.31
CA SER A 48 10.51 -3.97 -12.25
C SER A 48 10.12 -3.51 -13.66
N VAL A 49 8.93 -3.88 -14.14
CA VAL A 49 8.41 -3.40 -15.43
C VAL A 49 8.10 -1.89 -15.37
N SER A 50 7.50 -1.41 -14.28
CA SER A 50 7.22 0.00 -14.08
C SER A 50 8.50 0.83 -14.05
N ILE A 51 9.51 0.37 -13.28
CA ILE A 51 10.83 1.00 -13.23
C ILE A 51 11.47 0.97 -14.62
N GLY A 52 11.44 -0.17 -15.31
CA GLY A 52 12.03 -0.30 -16.65
C GLY A 52 11.39 0.63 -17.68
N LEU A 53 10.06 0.77 -17.66
CA LEU A 53 9.34 1.72 -18.51
C LEU A 53 9.67 3.17 -18.14
N GLU A 54 9.83 3.48 -16.86
CA GLU A 54 10.16 4.84 -16.43
C GLU A 54 11.60 5.20 -16.79
N VAL A 55 12.55 4.29 -16.65
CA VAL A 55 13.93 4.46 -17.12
C VAL A 55 13.99 4.63 -18.64
N ALA A 56 13.17 3.91 -19.40
CA ALA A 56 13.12 4.05 -20.86
C ALA A 56 12.48 5.36 -21.33
N ASN A 57 11.53 5.91 -20.56
CA ASN A 57 10.82 7.15 -20.89
C ASN A 57 11.50 8.40 -20.32
N ASN A 58 12.38 8.26 -19.33
CA ASN A 58 13.14 9.38 -18.81
C ASN A 58 14.24 9.78 -19.81
N PRO A 59 14.36 11.08 -20.13
CA PRO A 59 15.43 11.56 -20.98
C PRO A 59 16.80 11.27 -20.34
N PRO A 60 17.84 10.98 -21.15
CA PRO A 60 19.18 10.72 -20.64
C PRO A 60 19.73 11.95 -19.90
N ASN A 61 20.24 11.72 -18.68
CA ASN A 61 20.85 12.75 -17.82
C ASN A 61 21.84 13.65 -18.56
N TYR A 62 21.95 14.93 -18.19
CA TYR A 62 22.85 15.90 -18.84
C TYR A 62 24.32 15.45 -18.89
N TYR A 63 24.79 14.77 -17.85
CA TYR A 63 26.13 14.17 -17.83
C TYR A 63 26.29 13.05 -18.86
N SER A 64 25.28 12.18 -19.00
CA SER A 64 25.27 11.11 -20.01
C SER A 64 25.13 11.64 -21.43
N MET A 65 24.41 12.75 -21.61
CA MET A 65 24.25 13.40 -22.91
C MET A 65 25.55 14.04 -23.41
N LEU A 66 26.31 14.64 -22.50
CA LEU A 66 27.65 15.17 -22.78
C LEU A 66 28.73 14.10 -22.73
N ASP A 67 28.41 12.88 -22.30
CA ASP A 67 29.35 11.76 -22.16
C ASP A 67 30.53 12.06 -21.23
N VAL A 68 30.21 12.68 -20.09
CA VAL A 68 31.18 13.11 -19.08
C VAL A 68 30.82 12.56 -17.70
N SER A 69 31.84 12.26 -16.90
CA SER A 69 31.66 11.85 -15.51
C SER A 69 31.16 13.01 -14.63
N ARG A 70 30.48 12.72 -13.51
CA ARG A 70 30.00 13.73 -12.56
C ARG A 70 31.13 14.56 -11.95
N ASP A 71 32.32 13.98 -11.79
CA ASP A 71 33.49 14.66 -11.21
C ASP A 71 34.29 15.49 -12.24
N CYS A 72 33.74 15.65 -13.46
CA CYS A 72 34.45 16.36 -14.53
C CYS A 72 34.64 17.85 -14.24
N SER A 73 35.79 18.37 -14.68
CA SER A 73 36.08 19.80 -14.64
C SER A 73 35.28 20.55 -15.70
N PHE A 74 35.06 21.85 -15.48
CA PHE A 74 34.46 22.74 -16.47
C PHE A 74 35.14 22.66 -17.84
N ASN A 75 36.47 22.45 -17.85
CA ASN A 75 37.23 22.30 -19.08
C ASN A 75 36.86 21.04 -19.88
N ASP A 76 36.52 19.94 -19.18
CA ASP A 76 36.13 18.69 -19.81
C ASP A 76 34.71 18.78 -20.36
N ILE A 77 33.80 19.41 -19.62
CA ILE A 77 32.44 19.74 -20.08
C ILE A 77 32.49 20.56 -21.38
N LYS A 78 33.34 21.58 -21.43
CA LYS A 78 33.50 22.44 -22.61
C LYS A 78 34.09 21.69 -23.81
N LYS A 79 35.03 20.77 -23.59
CA LYS A 79 35.59 19.92 -24.66
C LYS A 79 34.54 18.95 -25.18
N ALA A 80 33.82 18.27 -24.29
CA ALA A 80 32.79 17.31 -24.64
C ALA A 80 31.63 17.94 -25.40
N TYR A 81 31.17 19.12 -24.97
CA TYR A 81 30.15 19.90 -25.68
C TYR A 81 30.56 20.22 -27.13
N ARG A 82 31.83 20.61 -27.37
CA ARG A 82 32.32 20.91 -28.71
C ARG A 82 32.32 19.69 -29.63
N LEU A 83 32.71 18.53 -29.11
CA LEU A 83 32.70 17.26 -29.85
C LEU A 83 31.26 16.86 -30.20
N ARG A 84 30.39 16.78 -29.19
CA ARG A 84 28.98 16.41 -29.35
C ARG A 84 28.18 17.39 -30.20
N SER A 85 28.49 18.68 -30.15
CA SER A 85 27.79 19.70 -30.97
C SER A 85 28.05 19.51 -32.46
N VAL A 86 29.22 19.02 -32.84
CA VAL A 86 29.55 18.76 -34.26
C VAL A 86 28.86 17.48 -34.75
N GLU A 87 28.77 16.47 -33.89
CA GLU A 87 28.08 15.20 -34.17
C GLU A 87 26.56 15.37 -34.30
N LEU A 88 25.95 16.14 -33.38
CA LEU A 88 24.50 16.36 -33.29
C LEU A 88 24.04 17.59 -34.08
N HIS A 89 24.89 18.18 -34.93
CA HIS A 89 24.51 19.37 -35.68
C HIS A 89 23.37 19.04 -36.68
N PRO A 90 22.28 19.84 -36.72
CA PRO A 90 21.10 19.54 -37.56
C PRO A 90 21.40 19.52 -39.07
N ASP A 91 22.50 20.15 -39.50
CA ASP A 91 22.97 20.14 -40.89
C ASP A 91 23.74 18.85 -41.26
N LYS A 92 24.36 18.18 -40.28
CA LYS A 92 25.18 16.97 -40.51
C LYS A 92 24.44 15.69 -40.18
N ASN A 93 23.42 15.76 -39.32
CA ASN A 93 22.61 14.62 -38.92
C ASN A 93 21.21 14.70 -39.55
N PRO A 94 20.85 13.82 -40.50
CA PRO A 94 19.55 13.81 -41.16
C PRO A 94 18.42 13.21 -40.31
N SER A 95 18.63 12.95 -39.01
CA SER A 95 17.57 12.46 -38.11
C SER A 95 16.49 13.54 -37.87
N PRO A 96 15.20 13.18 -37.86
CA PRO A 96 14.11 14.09 -37.51
C PRO A 96 14.20 14.60 -36.06
N THR A 97 14.93 13.92 -35.17
CA THR A 97 15.15 14.33 -33.77
C THR A 97 16.39 15.21 -33.58
N ALA A 98 17.22 15.42 -34.61
CA ALA A 98 18.51 16.08 -34.48
C ALA A 98 18.39 17.51 -33.90
N ALA A 99 17.33 18.24 -34.25
CA ALA A 99 17.07 19.57 -33.72
C ALA A 99 16.72 19.55 -32.22
N GLU A 100 15.93 18.57 -31.77
CA GLU A 100 15.56 18.41 -30.35
C GLU A 100 16.76 17.96 -29.52
N ASP A 101 17.52 16.99 -30.01
CA ASP A 101 18.74 16.48 -29.37
C ASP A 101 19.80 17.57 -29.25
N PHE A 102 19.98 18.40 -30.28
CA PHE A 102 20.90 19.53 -30.24
C PHE A 102 20.45 20.61 -29.24
N ASN A 103 19.15 20.90 -29.19
CA ASN A 103 18.63 21.89 -28.23
C ASN A 103 18.81 21.40 -26.79
N ARG A 104 18.57 20.12 -26.52
CA ARG A 104 18.84 19.49 -25.23
C ARG A 104 20.33 19.51 -24.88
N LEU A 105 21.22 19.21 -25.82
CA LEU A 105 22.68 19.31 -25.61
C LEU A 105 23.09 20.74 -25.20
N ARG A 106 22.50 21.75 -25.85
CA ARG A 106 22.73 23.16 -25.52
C ARG A 106 22.26 23.50 -24.11
N VAL A 107 21.07 23.03 -23.72
CA VAL A 107 20.53 23.22 -22.37
C VAL A 107 21.39 22.52 -21.32
N ALA A 108 21.84 21.29 -21.59
CA ALA A 108 22.75 20.54 -20.73
C ALA A 108 24.05 21.31 -20.49
N TYR A 109 24.63 21.90 -21.54
CA TYR A 109 25.82 22.74 -21.41
C TYR A 109 25.55 24.01 -20.58
N ASP A 110 24.45 24.73 -20.81
CA ASP A 110 24.12 25.94 -20.05
C ASP A 110 23.98 25.65 -18.55
N VAL A 111 23.32 24.54 -18.20
CA VAL A 111 23.13 24.11 -16.81
C VAL A 111 24.43 23.64 -16.16
N LEU A 112 25.24 22.82 -16.85
CA LEU A 112 26.47 22.28 -16.27
C LEU A 112 27.67 23.24 -16.31
N SER A 113 27.60 24.27 -17.16
CA SER A 113 28.64 25.29 -17.28
C SER A 113 28.70 26.23 -16.07
N ASP A 114 27.56 26.49 -15.45
CA ASP A 114 27.43 27.36 -14.28
C ASP A 114 27.48 26.52 -12.99
N SER A 115 28.38 26.87 -12.07
CA SER A 115 28.53 26.15 -10.79
C SER A 115 27.26 26.17 -9.96
N GLU A 116 26.48 27.25 -10.01
CA GLU A 116 25.25 27.39 -9.24
C GLU A 116 24.17 26.49 -9.84
N LYS A 117 23.93 26.59 -11.15
CA LYS A 117 22.96 25.74 -11.86
C LYS A 117 23.33 24.25 -11.82
N ARG A 118 24.62 23.91 -11.86
CA ARG A 118 25.10 22.52 -11.72
C ARG A 118 24.79 21.97 -10.34
N SER A 119 24.97 22.76 -9.28
CA SER A 119 24.58 22.35 -7.94
C SER A 119 23.07 22.13 -7.84
N VAL A 120 22.27 23.05 -8.39
CA VAL A 120 20.81 22.94 -8.43
C VAL A 120 20.37 21.70 -9.22
N TYR A 121 21.02 21.41 -10.34
CA TYR A 121 20.75 20.22 -11.13
C TYR A 121 21.07 18.92 -10.37
N ASP A 122 22.23 18.84 -9.73
CA ASP A 122 22.65 17.67 -8.95
C ASP A 122 21.69 17.35 -7.79
N PHE A 123 21.09 18.38 -7.17
CA PHE A 123 20.16 18.22 -6.06
C PHE A 123 18.70 18.07 -6.48
N TYR A 124 18.26 18.76 -7.53
CA TYR A 124 16.83 18.94 -7.83
C TYR A 124 16.42 18.49 -9.24
N GLY A 125 17.38 18.15 -10.11
CA GLY A 125 17.15 17.62 -11.46
C GLY A 125 16.82 18.65 -12.53
N GLU A 126 16.47 18.15 -13.72
CA GLU A 126 16.31 18.97 -14.93
C GLU A 126 15.24 20.07 -14.78
N ALA A 127 14.10 19.73 -14.18
CA ALA A 127 12.97 20.66 -14.05
C ALA A 127 13.28 21.88 -13.18
N ALA A 128 14.14 21.70 -12.16
CA ALA A 128 14.55 22.78 -11.26
C ALA A 128 15.72 23.61 -11.81
N ALA A 129 16.58 23.01 -12.65
CA ALA A 129 17.69 23.72 -13.27
C ALA A 129 17.24 24.66 -14.41
N LEU A 130 16.10 24.38 -15.05
CA LEU A 130 15.50 25.23 -16.09
C LEU A 130 14.54 26.31 -15.57
N SER A 131 14.01 26.18 -14.35
CA SER A 131 13.12 27.19 -13.79
C SER A 131 13.93 28.45 -13.43
N LYS A 132 13.68 29.54 -14.14
CA LYS A 132 14.28 30.87 -13.87
C LYS A 132 13.75 31.54 -12.60
N ASP A 133 12.61 31.09 -12.10
CA ASP A 133 12.12 31.55 -10.81
C ASP A 133 12.98 30.92 -9.72
N GLU A 134 13.45 31.73 -8.78
CA GLU A 134 13.76 31.28 -7.42
C GLU A 134 12.53 30.54 -6.90
N LEU A 135 12.42 29.24 -7.21
CA LEU A 135 11.36 28.38 -6.72
C LEU A 135 11.65 28.21 -5.23
N THR A 136 11.13 29.17 -4.47
CA THR A 136 11.25 29.30 -3.02
C THR A 136 11.16 27.92 -2.39
N ASP A 137 12.06 27.64 -1.45
CA ASP A 137 12.06 26.37 -0.70
C ASP A 137 10.67 26.01 -0.14
N VAL A 138 9.84 27.03 0.08
CA VAL A 138 8.42 26.96 0.46
C VAL A 138 7.56 26.19 -0.55
N ALA A 139 7.66 26.46 -1.85
CA ALA A 139 6.88 25.77 -2.88
C ALA A 139 7.23 24.27 -2.95
N ARG A 140 8.50 23.94 -2.72
CA ARG A 140 8.99 22.56 -2.68
C ARG A 140 8.53 21.83 -1.42
N ILE A 141 8.66 22.46 -0.25
CA ILE A 141 8.11 21.93 1.01
C ILE A 141 6.61 21.68 0.87
N THR A 142 5.89 22.61 0.23
CA THR A 142 4.46 22.48 -0.05
C THR A 142 4.16 21.28 -0.95
N SER A 143 4.95 21.07 -2.02
CA SER A 143 4.79 19.91 -2.90
C SER A 143 5.03 18.59 -2.17
N LEU A 144 6.08 18.51 -1.34
CA LEU A 144 6.41 17.34 -0.55
C LEU A 144 5.30 17.06 0.47
N LEU A 145 4.89 18.06 1.25
CA LEU A 145 3.79 17.93 2.21
C LEU A 145 2.50 17.50 1.51
N SER A 146 2.16 18.10 0.38
CA SER A 146 0.94 17.75 -0.37
C SER A 146 0.95 16.29 -0.82
N TYR A 147 2.10 15.76 -1.27
CA TYR A 147 2.24 14.37 -1.68
C TYR A 147 1.92 13.41 -0.52
N TYR A 148 2.56 13.61 0.64
CA TYR A 148 2.35 12.75 1.81
C TYR A 148 0.99 12.96 2.47
N ILE A 149 0.41 14.15 2.42
CA ILE A 149 -0.96 14.40 2.88
C ILE A 149 -1.95 13.64 2.00
N VAL A 150 -1.85 13.78 0.67
CA VAL A 150 -2.72 13.07 -0.29
C VAL A 150 -2.59 11.56 -0.09
N TRP A 151 -1.35 11.06 0.02
CA TRP A 151 -1.11 9.65 0.26
C TRP A 151 -1.53 9.17 1.65
N GLY A 152 -1.44 10.01 2.68
CA GLY A 152 -1.94 9.71 4.02
C GLY A 152 -3.47 9.59 4.05
N ILE A 153 -4.16 10.47 3.33
CA ILE A 153 -5.62 10.41 3.14
C ILE A 153 -5.99 9.19 2.28
N LEU A 154 -5.26 8.93 1.19
CA LEU A 154 -5.50 7.77 0.33
C LEU A 154 -5.28 6.45 1.09
N THR A 155 -4.23 6.39 1.92
CA THR A 155 -3.95 5.29 2.84
C THR A 155 -5.10 5.09 3.82
N TYR A 156 -5.61 6.18 4.39
CA TYR A 156 -6.78 6.13 5.25
C TYR A 156 -7.97 5.51 4.53
N VAL A 157 -8.31 6.04 3.34
CA VAL A 157 -9.45 5.59 2.53
C VAL A 157 -9.30 4.12 2.12
N MET A 158 -8.12 3.70 1.66
CA MET A 158 -7.90 2.31 1.31
C MET A 158 -8.06 1.41 2.54
N THR A 159 -7.55 1.81 3.71
CA THR A 159 -7.61 1.02 4.95
C THR A 159 -8.94 1.11 5.71
N LEU A 160 -9.94 1.86 5.22
CA LEU A 160 -11.31 1.83 5.73
C LEU A 160 -11.90 0.43 5.50
N GLY A 161 -11.89 -0.41 6.55
CA GLY A 161 -12.38 -1.79 6.50
C GLY A 161 -11.32 -2.86 6.82
N ASP A 162 -10.06 -2.45 7.02
CA ASP A 162 -9.01 -3.33 7.52
C ASP A 162 -8.76 -3.12 9.02
N VAL A 163 -8.09 -4.08 9.65
CA VAL A 163 -7.84 -4.11 11.10
C VAL A 163 -6.88 -3.00 11.52
N SER A 164 -7.00 -2.50 12.75
CA SER A 164 -6.19 -1.39 13.30
C SER A 164 -4.69 -1.57 13.10
N ASP A 165 -4.20 -2.80 13.21
CA ASP A 165 -2.77 -3.09 13.11
C ASP A 165 -2.26 -2.90 11.68
N VAL A 166 -3.03 -3.33 10.67
CA VAL A 166 -2.69 -3.14 9.24
C VAL A 166 -2.55 -1.65 8.92
N ARG A 167 -3.44 -0.85 9.48
CA ARG A 167 -3.45 0.60 9.32
C ARG A 167 -2.22 1.22 9.98
N ALA A 168 -1.84 0.77 11.18
CA ALA A 168 -0.63 1.25 11.87
C ALA A 168 0.66 0.98 11.07
N TRP A 169 0.78 -0.20 10.45
CA TRP A 169 1.94 -0.57 9.64
C TRP A 169 2.02 0.23 8.32
N SER A 170 0.86 0.57 7.76
CA SER A 170 0.80 1.40 6.55
C SER A 170 1.23 2.84 6.84
N TYR A 171 0.80 3.39 7.98
CA TYR A 171 1.23 4.72 8.43
C TYR A 171 2.69 4.79 8.88
N SER A 172 3.21 3.73 9.51
CA SER A 172 4.62 3.70 9.92
C SER A 172 5.55 3.73 8.71
N GLY A 173 5.21 3.04 7.62
CA GLY A 173 5.97 3.11 6.38
C GLY A 173 5.84 4.47 5.66
N CYS A 174 4.65 5.09 5.69
CA CYS A 174 4.48 6.46 5.20
C CYS A 174 5.37 7.46 5.95
N LEU A 175 5.37 7.38 7.29
CA LEU A 175 6.19 8.22 8.14
C LEU A 175 7.68 7.98 7.91
N LEU A 176 8.11 6.72 7.77
CA LEU A 176 9.50 6.36 7.52
C LEU A 176 9.98 6.92 6.19
N MET A 177 9.20 6.82 5.12
CA MET A 177 9.54 7.39 3.81
C MET A 177 9.62 8.92 3.86
N PHE A 178 8.69 9.57 4.55
CA PHE A 178 8.73 11.02 4.76
C PHE A 178 9.98 11.46 5.52
N VAL A 179 10.32 10.76 6.61
CA VAL A 179 11.52 11.04 7.40
C VAL A 179 12.79 10.74 6.60
N ALA A 180 12.81 9.67 5.80
CA ALA A 180 13.92 9.35 4.91
C ALA A 180 14.12 10.46 3.86
N GLU A 181 13.05 10.95 3.24
CA GLU A 181 13.11 12.04 2.26
C GLU A 181 13.57 13.36 2.89
N ILE A 182 13.10 13.70 4.09
CA ILE A 182 13.60 14.86 4.85
C ILE A 182 15.09 14.69 5.16
N ASN A 183 15.51 13.53 5.65
CA ASN A 183 16.91 13.28 5.99
C ASN A 183 17.81 13.33 4.75
N ILE A 184 17.36 12.75 3.65
CA ILE A 184 18.05 12.81 2.36
C ILE A 184 18.16 14.29 1.97
N THR A 185 17.06 15.01 1.80
CA THR A 185 17.07 16.44 1.39
C THR A 185 17.87 17.35 2.31
N LEU A 186 17.90 17.12 3.63
CA LEU A 186 18.74 17.87 4.58
C LEU A 186 20.22 17.49 4.51
N ALA A 187 20.54 16.21 4.34
CA ALA A 187 21.90 15.71 4.51
C ALA A 187 22.85 16.20 3.42
N LYS A 188 22.36 16.63 2.24
CA LYS A 188 23.19 17.05 1.08
C LYS A 188 24.35 16.10 0.73
N ALA A 189 24.29 14.84 1.17
CA ALA A 189 25.47 13.98 1.27
C ALA A 189 25.50 12.80 0.29
N CYS A 190 24.57 12.72 -0.68
CA CYS A 190 24.54 11.59 -1.60
C CYS A 190 25.28 11.88 -2.92
N THR A 191 26.14 10.93 -3.29
CA THR A 191 26.84 10.84 -4.57
C THR A 191 25.95 10.41 -5.74
N ILE A 192 24.70 10.01 -5.45
CA ILE A 192 23.63 9.77 -6.44
C ILE A 192 22.84 11.07 -6.62
N LEU A 193 22.30 11.30 -7.82
CA LEU A 193 21.40 12.41 -8.11
C LEU A 193 20.24 12.37 -7.12
N MET A 194 20.17 13.36 -6.24
CA MET A 194 19.30 13.31 -5.07
C MET A 194 17.82 13.15 -5.47
N TYR A 195 17.44 13.80 -6.57
CA TYR A 195 16.08 13.74 -7.10
C TYR A 195 15.71 12.35 -7.63
N GLU A 196 16.64 11.59 -8.21
CA GLU A 196 16.37 10.25 -8.73
C GLU A 196 16.08 9.28 -7.58
N LEU A 197 16.79 9.43 -6.47
CA LEU A 197 16.55 8.63 -5.26
C LEU A 197 15.18 8.94 -4.66
N VAL A 198 14.81 10.22 -4.57
CA VAL A 198 13.48 10.63 -4.07
C VAL A 198 12.38 10.13 -5.00
N GLN A 199 12.56 10.24 -6.32
CA GLN A 199 11.63 9.72 -7.31
C GLN A 199 11.46 8.19 -7.19
N PHE A 200 12.56 7.46 -7.00
CA PHE A 200 12.53 6.03 -6.75
C PHE A 200 11.79 5.70 -5.44
N MET A 201 11.97 6.49 -4.38
CA MET A 201 11.25 6.30 -3.11
C MET A 201 9.74 6.49 -3.27
N HIS A 202 9.32 7.52 -4.02
CA HIS A 202 7.89 7.74 -4.32
C HIS A 202 7.30 6.62 -5.17
N LEU A 203 8.07 6.04 -6.09
CA LEU A 203 7.65 4.89 -6.89
C LEU A 203 7.54 3.59 -6.07
N LEU A 204 8.41 3.41 -5.07
CA LEU A 204 8.43 2.23 -4.19
C LEU A 204 7.29 2.23 -3.17
N TYR A 205 6.75 3.40 -2.84
CA TYR A 205 5.73 3.58 -1.83
C TYR A 205 4.37 2.89 -2.14
N PRO A 206 3.76 3.04 -3.33
CA PRO A 206 2.55 2.29 -3.72
C PRO A 206 2.65 0.74 -3.62
N PRO A 207 3.72 0.10 -4.11
CA PRO A 207 3.90 -1.35 -3.92
C PRO A 207 4.04 -1.73 -2.44
N PHE A 208 4.79 -0.94 -1.66
CA PHE A 208 4.95 -1.15 -0.22
C PHE A 208 3.59 -1.12 0.51
N MET A 209 2.78 -0.11 0.22
CA MET A 209 1.43 0.06 0.80
C MET A 209 0.51 -1.14 0.52
N ASN A 210 0.56 -1.69 -0.69
CA ASN A 210 -0.18 -2.90 -1.03
C ASN A 210 0.38 -4.15 -0.35
N GLY A 211 1.69 -4.22 -0.15
CA GLY A 211 2.35 -5.24 0.68
C GLY A 211 1.80 -5.25 2.11
N CYS A 212 1.70 -4.08 2.75
CA CYS A 212 1.14 -3.94 4.10
C CYS A 212 -0.32 -4.40 4.18
N ARG A 213 -1.18 -4.01 3.22
CA ARG A 213 -2.57 -4.51 3.15
C ARG A 213 -2.64 -6.02 2.98
N THR A 214 -1.79 -6.57 2.12
CA THR A 214 -1.78 -8.00 1.82
C THR A 214 -1.35 -8.81 3.03
N MET A 215 -0.29 -8.38 3.73
CA MET A 215 0.11 -8.98 5.00
C MET A 215 -0.96 -8.84 6.07
N GLY A 216 -1.58 -7.68 6.19
CA GLY A 216 -2.62 -7.42 7.18
C GLY A 216 -3.86 -8.31 7.02
N SER A 217 -4.32 -8.48 5.78
CA SER A 217 -5.38 -9.43 5.44
C SER A 217 -4.99 -10.88 5.76
N PHE A 218 -3.70 -11.22 5.75
CA PHE A 218 -3.23 -12.58 5.98
C PHE A 218 -3.05 -12.88 7.46
N PHE A 219 -2.37 -12.02 8.22
CA PHE A 219 -2.09 -12.31 9.62
C PHE A 219 -3.32 -12.05 10.50
N VAL A 220 -3.97 -10.90 10.36
CA VAL A 220 -4.94 -10.45 11.36
C VAL A 220 -6.31 -11.09 11.18
N ARG A 221 -6.81 -11.19 9.92
CA ARG A 221 -8.10 -11.85 9.65
C ARG A 221 -8.04 -13.36 9.91
N ASN A 222 -6.92 -14.02 9.62
CA ASN A 222 -6.81 -15.45 9.86
C ASN A 222 -6.71 -15.77 11.35
N ILE A 223 -5.95 -15.01 12.14
CA ILE A 223 -5.88 -15.22 13.60
C ILE A 223 -7.27 -15.04 14.23
N LEU A 224 -8.00 -13.97 13.87
CA LEU A 224 -9.35 -13.75 14.39
C LEU A 224 -10.32 -14.87 13.97
N GLN A 225 -10.28 -15.30 12.72
CA GLN A 225 -11.17 -16.34 12.21
C GLN A 225 -10.84 -17.73 12.80
N GLU A 226 -9.57 -18.09 12.91
CA GLU A 226 -9.13 -19.36 13.52
C GLU A 226 -9.48 -19.39 15.01
N ASN A 227 -9.26 -18.29 15.74
CA ASN A 227 -9.69 -18.17 17.14
C ASN A 227 -11.21 -18.30 17.30
N TYR A 228 -11.98 -17.69 16.39
CA TYR A 228 -13.44 -17.80 16.40
C TYR A 228 -13.91 -19.24 16.14
N ASN A 229 -13.34 -19.89 15.13
CA ASN A 229 -13.68 -21.27 14.79
C ASN A 229 -13.34 -22.24 15.93
N LEU A 230 -12.15 -22.09 16.54
CA LEU A 230 -11.74 -22.87 17.71
C LEU A 230 -12.68 -22.64 18.89
N SER A 231 -13.11 -21.40 19.14
CA SER A 231 -14.07 -21.09 20.20
C SER A 231 -15.42 -21.79 19.97
N MET A 232 -15.93 -21.79 18.74
CA MET A 232 -17.17 -22.48 18.37
C MET A 232 -17.05 -24.00 18.52
N GLU A 233 -15.92 -24.58 18.14
CA GLU A 233 -15.66 -26.02 18.27
C GLU A 233 -15.59 -26.45 19.74
N ILE A 234 -14.94 -25.66 20.59
CA ILE A 234 -14.89 -25.89 22.03
C ILE A 234 -16.30 -25.85 22.62
N ILE A 235 -17.13 -24.88 22.24
CA ILE A 235 -18.53 -24.78 22.71
C ILE A 235 -19.34 -26.02 22.27
N ALA A 236 -19.17 -26.47 21.03
CA ALA A 236 -19.84 -27.66 20.52
C ALA A 236 -19.40 -28.94 21.25
N SER A 237 -18.10 -29.07 21.54
CA SER A 237 -17.53 -30.17 22.32
C SER A 237 -18.08 -30.18 23.74
N ASN A 238 -18.07 -29.03 24.43
CA ASN A 238 -18.62 -28.89 25.78
C ASN A 238 -20.11 -29.26 25.84
N LYS A 239 -20.91 -28.82 24.86
CA LYS A 239 -22.32 -29.19 24.73
C LYS A 239 -22.50 -30.70 24.60
N THR A 240 -21.65 -31.36 23.81
CA THR A 240 -21.70 -32.81 23.58
C THR A 240 -21.35 -33.58 24.87
N ILE A 241 -20.35 -33.12 25.62
CA ILE A 241 -19.97 -33.72 26.92
C ILE A 241 -21.12 -33.62 27.92
N LEU A 242 -21.78 -32.47 28.03
CA LEU A 242 -22.93 -32.28 28.93
C LEU A 242 -24.10 -33.20 28.56
N MET A 243 -24.40 -33.34 27.26
CA MET A 243 -25.42 -34.30 26.79
C MET A 243 -25.04 -35.74 27.14
N GLY A 244 -23.78 -36.12 26.96
CA GLY A 244 -23.27 -37.44 27.35
C GLY A 244 -23.38 -37.72 28.85
N MET A 245 -23.04 -36.73 29.70
CA MET A 245 -23.21 -36.84 31.15
C MET A 245 -24.68 -37.01 31.55
N ARG A 246 -25.59 -36.25 30.92
CA ARG A 246 -27.03 -36.40 31.17
C ARG A 246 -27.54 -37.78 30.75
N GLN A 247 -27.08 -38.30 29.61
CA GLN A 247 -27.43 -39.64 29.16
C GLN A 247 -26.93 -40.72 30.14
N LEU A 248 -25.67 -40.63 30.57
CA LEU A 248 -25.11 -41.56 31.56
C LEU A 248 -25.84 -41.51 32.90
N GLN A 249 -26.24 -40.32 33.37
CA GLN A 249 -27.09 -40.20 34.55
C GLN A 249 -28.46 -40.86 34.36
N GLY A 250 -29.08 -40.70 33.18
CA GLY A 250 -30.32 -41.38 32.82
C GLY A 250 -30.19 -42.91 32.80
N GLU A 251 -29.10 -43.42 32.24
CA GLU A 251 -28.80 -44.87 32.23
C GLU A 251 -28.53 -45.39 33.65
N LEU A 252 -27.77 -44.67 34.48
CA LEU A 252 -27.54 -45.04 35.89
C LEU A 252 -28.83 -45.05 36.71
N GLN A 253 -29.72 -44.08 36.52
CA GLN A 253 -31.04 -44.07 37.15
C GLN A 253 -31.93 -45.23 36.65
N GLY A 254 -31.83 -45.59 35.37
CA GLY A 254 -32.52 -46.76 34.81
C GLY A 254 -31.99 -48.11 35.33
N VAL A 255 -30.69 -48.20 35.61
CA VAL A 255 -30.05 -49.41 36.18
C VAL A 255 -30.38 -49.59 37.67
N GLY A 256 -30.70 -48.50 38.39
CA GLY A 256 -31.14 -48.55 39.79
C GLY A 256 -32.53 -49.17 40.05
N HIS A 257 -33.31 -49.44 39.00
CA HIS A 257 -34.64 -50.02 39.11
C HIS A 257 -34.83 -51.26 38.25
N VAL A 258 -34.18 -52.37 38.63
CA VAL A 258 -34.68 -53.70 38.29
C VAL A 258 -35.98 -53.96 39.07
N ARG A 259 -37.10 -53.76 38.38
CA ARG A 259 -38.47 -54.26 38.62
C ARG A 259 -38.85 -54.67 40.06
N ARG A 260 -39.74 -53.87 40.67
CA ARG A 260 -40.93 -54.43 41.35
C ARG A 260 -42.17 -53.85 40.67
N ALA A 261 -42.90 -54.71 39.96
CA ALA A 261 -44.09 -54.31 39.20
C ALA A 261 -45.28 -54.04 40.13
N LYS A 262 -45.92 -52.87 40.00
CA LYS A 262 -47.38 -52.75 40.11
C LYS A 262 -47.87 -51.45 39.46
N THR A 263 -48.92 -51.60 38.69
CA THR A 263 -49.80 -50.59 38.07
C THR A 263 -50.19 -49.45 39.02
N ASP A 264 -50.05 -48.18 38.62
CA ASP A 264 -51.18 -47.23 38.47
C ASP A 264 -50.75 -45.90 37.83
N LYS A 265 -51.73 -45.26 37.15
CA LYS A 265 -51.84 -43.89 36.61
C LYS A 265 -50.63 -43.17 35.96
N ARG A 266 -50.80 -42.89 34.66
CA ARG A 266 -50.06 -41.90 33.89
C ARG A 266 -50.34 -40.48 34.43
N GLU A 267 -49.31 -39.82 34.93
CA GLU A 267 -49.20 -38.35 34.93
C GLU A 267 -48.23 -37.93 33.82
N PRO A 268 -48.51 -36.85 33.06
CA PRO A 268 -47.64 -36.42 31.98
C PRO A 268 -46.33 -35.90 32.57
N ALA A 269 -45.21 -36.35 32.00
CA ALA A 269 -43.86 -35.96 32.39
C ALA A 269 -43.74 -34.43 32.48
N ASP A 270 -43.43 -33.94 33.68
CA ASP A 270 -43.09 -32.55 33.90
C ASP A 270 -41.89 -32.16 33.03
N ALA A 271 -42.15 -31.35 32.01
CA ALA A 271 -41.15 -30.73 31.14
C ALA A 271 -40.24 -29.71 31.88
N ALA A 272 -40.24 -29.71 33.21
CA ALA A 272 -39.51 -28.78 34.07
C ALA A 272 -38.12 -29.28 34.50
N SER A 273 -37.77 -30.56 34.29
CA SER A 273 -36.45 -31.11 34.68
C SER A 273 -35.33 -30.87 33.66
N ASN A 274 -35.63 -30.19 32.55
CA ASN A 274 -34.67 -29.86 31.49
C ASN A 274 -34.22 -28.38 31.48
N ALA A 275 -34.55 -27.60 32.51
CA ALA A 275 -34.07 -26.23 32.62
C ALA A 275 -32.58 -26.21 33.04
N PRO A 276 -31.68 -25.53 32.29
CA PRO A 276 -30.26 -25.48 32.64
C PRO A 276 -30.07 -24.80 34.00
N THR A 277 -29.17 -25.34 34.82
CA THR A 277 -28.83 -24.77 36.13
C THR A 277 -28.19 -23.38 35.96
N PRO A 278 -28.22 -22.51 37.00
CA PRO A 278 -27.66 -21.15 36.92
C PRO A 278 -26.18 -21.12 36.48
N GLN A 279 -25.40 -22.15 36.85
CA GLN A 279 -24.01 -22.33 36.44
C GLN A 279 -23.85 -22.74 34.97
N GLU A 280 -24.81 -23.49 34.40
CA GLU A 280 -24.84 -23.80 32.97
C GLU A 280 -25.26 -22.57 32.15
N GLN A 281 -26.14 -21.71 32.68
CA GLN A 281 -26.53 -20.45 32.01
C GLN A 281 -25.38 -19.45 31.93
N GLU A 282 -24.49 -19.41 32.93
CA GLU A 282 -23.32 -18.54 32.93
C GLU A 282 -22.26 -18.98 31.90
N LEU A 283 -22.11 -20.30 31.66
CA LEU A 283 -21.26 -20.85 30.58
C LEU A 283 -21.87 -20.73 29.16
N ILE A 284 -23.18 -20.49 29.05
CA ILE A 284 -23.90 -20.30 27.77
C ILE A 284 -23.91 -18.82 27.36
N GLN A 285 -23.48 -17.89 28.22
CA GLN A 285 -23.39 -16.49 27.81
C GLN A 285 -22.30 -16.32 26.75
N PRO A 286 -22.64 -15.87 25.53
CA PRO A 286 -21.61 -15.43 24.60
C PRO A 286 -20.85 -14.28 25.25
N ALA A 287 -19.52 -14.27 25.13
CA ALA A 287 -18.70 -13.11 25.46
C ALA A 287 -19.36 -11.86 24.87
N PRO A 288 -19.37 -10.72 25.58
CA PRO A 288 -20.15 -9.55 25.19
C PRO A 288 -19.90 -9.25 23.72
N ALA A 289 -20.98 -9.19 22.93
CA ALA A 289 -20.89 -8.89 21.51
C ALA A 289 -20.09 -7.60 21.36
N VAL A 290 -18.91 -7.69 20.74
CA VAL A 290 -18.19 -6.50 20.30
C VAL A 290 -19.11 -5.87 19.26
N GLN A 291 -19.80 -4.80 19.66
CA GLN A 291 -20.59 -4.03 18.70
C GLN A 291 -19.64 -3.64 17.57
N PRO A 292 -19.90 -4.02 16.31
CA PRO A 292 -19.20 -3.39 15.21
C PRO A 292 -19.53 -1.91 15.36
N TRP A 293 -18.49 -1.11 15.59
CA TRP A 293 -18.64 0.32 15.88
C TRP A 293 -19.53 0.91 14.79
N SER A 294 -20.77 1.27 15.13
CA SER A 294 -21.66 2.00 14.24
C SER A 294 -21.06 3.40 14.17
N GLY A 295 -20.16 3.60 13.22
CA GLY A 295 -19.59 4.91 12.94
C GLY A 295 -20.72 5.92 12.82
N LEU A 296 -20.47 7.14 13.31
CA LEU A 296 -21.40 8.26 13.19
C LEU A 296 -22.00 8.25 11.77
N PRO A 297 -23.33 8.30 11.59
CA PRO A 297 -23.91 8.33 10.26
C PRO A 297 -23.46 9.64 9.61
N ILE A 298 -22.44 9.55 8.75
CA ILE A 298 -21.95 10.68 8.00
C ILE A 298 -23.10 11.04 7.04
N PRO A 299 -23.73 12.22 7.18
CA PRO A 299 -24.88 12.55 6.37
C PRO A 299 -24.44 12.61 4.90
N GLY A 300 -25.26 12.07 4.00
CA GLY A 300 -24.89 11.84 2.59
C GLY A 300 -24.34 13.08 1.85
N PHE A 301 -24.61 14.28 2.36
CA PHE A 301 -24.05 15.53 1.83
C PHE A 301 -22.52 15.60 1.92
N VAL A 302 -21.87 14.89 2.86
CA VAL A 302 -20.39 14.88 2.98
C VAL A 302 -19.75 14.10 1.81
N TYR A 303 -20.38 13.00 1.37
CA TYR A 303 -19.96 12.30 0.15
C TYR A 303 -20.22 13.15 -1.10
N ALA A 304 -21.31 13.92 -1.11
CA ALA A 304 -21.59 14.86 -2.19
C ALA A 304 -20.60 16.03 -2.22
N ILE A 305 -20.15 16.54 -1.06
CA ILE A 305 -19.10 17.58 -0.98
C ILE A 305 -17.75 17.02 -1.41
N GLY A 306 -17.40 15.80 -0.99
CA GLY A 306 -16.18 15.13 -1.42
C GLY A 306 -16.17 14.90 -2.94
N PHE A 307 -17.28 14.42 -3.50
CA PHE A 307 -17.44 14.24 -4.94
C PHE A 307 -17.46 15.57 -5.69
N TYR A 308 -18.09 16.61 -5.15
CA TYR A 308 -18.12 17.95 -5.74
C TYR A 308 -16.75 18.61 -5.73
N LEU A 309 -15.97 18.48 -4.65
CA LEU A 309 -14.59 18.98 -4.60
C LEU A 309 -13.68 18.24 -5.59
N VAL A 310 -13.83 16.92 -5.71
CA VAL A 310 -13.08 16.10 -6.66
C VAL A 310 -13.49 16.43 -8.10
N MET A 311 -14.78 16.60 -8.39
CA MET A 311 -15.25 16.95 -9.73
C MET A 311 -14.94 18.39 -10.13
N ASN A 312 -15.00 19.34 -9.19
CA ASN A 312 -14.62 20.73 -9.43
C ASN A 312 -13.09 20.88 -9.60
N TYR A 313 -12.29 19.97 -9.04
CA TYR A 313 -10.85 19.90 -9.29
C TYR A 313 -10.47 19.20 -10.60
N ILE A 314 -11.34 18.32 -11.12
CA ILE A 314 -11.12 17.59 -12.38
C ILE A 314 -11.67 18.36 -13.60
N PHE A 315 -12.78 19.09 -13.43
CA PHE A 315 -13.52 19.75 -14.52
C PHE A 315 -13.60 21.29 -14.38
N GLY A 316 -12.98 21.87 -13.35
CA GLY A 316 -12.83 23.32 -13.16
C GLY A 316 -11.44 23.80 -13.53
#